data_AF-A0A3D4W2B2-F1
#
_entry.id   AF-A0A3D4W2B2-F1
#
_cell.length_a   1.000
_cell.length_b   1.000
_cell.length_c   1.000
_cell.angle_alpha   90.00
_cell.angle_beta   90.00
_cell.angle_gamma   90.00
#
_symmetry.space_group_name_H-M   'P 1'
#
loop_
_entity.id
_entity.type
_entity.pdbx_description
1 polymer ?
#
loop_
_entity_poly.entity_id
_entity_poly.type
_entity_poly.pdbx_seq_one_letter_code
_entity_poly.pdbx_strand_id
1 'polypeptide(L)'
;VELADKILTAWRGYTDEASFIFAETDGEPHNTITPIARVRDGRYQLDLVLRNNITTPEHPLGVYHPHAKLHHIKKENIGLIEVMGLAVLPSRLKQELFDLADMLVARVPAEQYPEALQKHAAWAQEILARHPELNSDSVHLILQDEVGQVFAQVLADAGVYKLDEAGRAGFVRFLESVK
;
A
#
# COMPACT_ATOMS: atom_id res chain seq x y z
N VAL A 1 -1.65 -1.50 -28.26
CA VAL A 1 -2.94 -1.74 -27.57
C VAL A 1 -3.24 -3.23 -27.51
N GLU A 2 -3.15 -3.97 -28.63
CA GLU A 2 -3.35 -5.43 -28.68
C GLU A 2 -2.54 -6.22 -27.63
N LEU A 3 -1.24 -5.90 -27.44
CA LEU A 3 -0.43 -6.57 -26.42
C LEU A 3 -0.97 -6.34 -25.00
N ALA A 4 -1.49 -5.15 -24.69
CA ALA A 4 -2.06 -4.87 -23.37
C ALA A 4 -3.36 -5.66 -23.14
N ASP A 5 -4.16 -5.84 -24.20
CA ASP A 5 -5.36 -6.67 -24.16
C ASP A 5 -5.02 -8.17 -24.00
N LYS A 6 -3.97 -8.65 -24.68
CA LYS A 6 -3.41 -10.00 -24.47
C LYS A 6 -3.02 -10.22 -23.00
N ILE A 7 -2.26 -9.28 -22.42
CA ILE A 7 -1.83 -9.35 -21.01
C ILE A 7 -3.03 -9.32 -20.06
N LEU A 8 -4.00 -8.43 -20.28
CA LEU A 8 -5.22 -8.35 -19.46
C LEU A 8 -6.02 -9.65 -19.51
N THR A 9 -6.21 -10.19 -20.71
CA THR A 9 -6.98 -11.43 -20.91
C THR A 9 -6.30 -12.61 -20.23
N ALA A 10 -4.97 -12.73 -20.36
CA ALA A 10 -4.20 -13.74 -19.66
C ALA A 10 -4.30 -13.58 -18.13
N TRP A 11 -4.14 -12.35 -17.62
CA TRP A 11 -4.22 -12.06 -16.19
C TRP A 11 -5.58 -12.40 -15.60
N ARG A 12 -6.69 -12.06 -16.29
CA ARG A 12 -8.06 -12.35 -15.82
C ARG A 12 -8.31 -13.82 -15.53
N GLY A 13 -7.69 -14.73 -16.29
CA GLY A 13 -7.81 -16.18 -16.11
C GLY A 13 -6.65 -16.83 -15.35
N TYR A 14 -5.70 -16.04 -14.83
CA TYR A 14 -4.48 -16.58 -14.23
C TYR A 14 -4.66 -16.95 -12.74
N THR A 15 -4.32 -18.19 -12.40
CA THR A 15 -4.24 -18.67 -11.02
C THR A 15 -2.83 -19.18 -10.75
N ASP A 16 -2.24 -18.75 -9.63
CA ASP A 16 -0.98 -19.21 -9.09
C ASP A 16 -1.11 -19.31 -7.56
N GLU A 17 -1.47 -20.51 -7.09
CA GLU A 17 -1.67 -20.79 -5.67
C GLU A 17 -0.40 -20.56 -4.85
N ALA A 18 0.79 -20.78 -5.44
CA ALA A 18 2.06 -20.54 -4.76
C ALA A 18 2.31 -19.05 -4.48
N SER A 19 1.63 -18.16 -5.20
CA SER A 19 1.63 -16.71 -4.96
C SER A 19 0.31 -16.19 -4.36
N PHE A 20 -0.59 -17.10 -3.95
CA PHE A 20 -1.94 -16.80 -3.45
C PHE A 20 -2.81 -15.99 -4.45
N ILE A 21 -2.58 -16.18 -5.74
CA ILE A 21 -3.34 -15.52 -6.80
C ILE A 21 -4.39 -16.50 -7.31
N PHE A 22 -5.66 -16.13 -7.21
CA PHE A 22 -6.77 -16.89 -7.78
C PHE A 22 -7.52 -16.00 -8.75
N ALA A 23 -7.76 -16.48 -9.96
CA ALA A 23 -8.56 -15.76 -10.96
C ALA A 23 -10.00 -15.55 -10.50
N GLU A 24 -10.58 -16.57 -9.86
CA GLU A 24 -11.98 -16.62 -9.45
C GLU A 24 -12.13 -17.55 -8.23
N THR A 25 -13.04 -17.20 -7.31
CA THR A 25 -13.53 -18.11 -6.25
C THR A 25 -15.04 -17.95 -6.11
N ASP A 26 -15.79 -19.04 -5.99
CA ASP A 26 -17.26 -19.02 -5.84
C ASP A 26 -17.99 -18.21 -6.93
N GLY A 27 -17.44 -18.17 -8.16
CA GLY A 27 -17.99 -17.38 -9.26
C GLY A 27 -17.62 -15.90 -9.26
N GLU A 28 -16.89 -15.42 -8.24
CA GLU A 28 -16.44 -14.02 -8.14
C GLU A 28 -15.02 -13.86 -8.71
N PRO A 29 -14.84 -13.08 -9.80
CA PRO A 29 -13.54 -12.86 -10.41
C PRO A 29 -12.71 -11.83 -9.63
N HIS A 30 -11.43 -12.13 -9.40
CA HIS A 30 -10.54 -11.30 -8.59
C HIS A 30 -9.54 -10.48 -9.40
N ASN A 31 -9.11 -10.99 -10.55
CA ASN A 31 -8.01 -10.40 -11.32
C ASN A 31 -8.47 -9.26 -12.23
N THR A 32 -7.78 -8.13 -12.16
CA THR A 32 -7.93 -7.01 -13.09
C THR A 32 -6.62 -6.24 -13.22
N ILE A 33 -6.59 -5.19 -14.03
CA ILE A 33 -5.45 -4.27 -14.10
C ILE A 33 -5.90 -2.83 -13.90
N THR A 34 -4.96 -1.98 -13.51
CA THR A 34 -5.09 -0.53 -13.66
C THR A 34 -4.11 -0.06 -14.73
N PRO A 35 -4.58 0.30 -15.94
CA PRO A 35 -3.70 0.75 -17.01
C PRO A 35 -3.39 2.24 -16.88
N ILE A 36 -2.12 2.60 -17.04
CA ILE A 36 -1.66 3.99 -17.14
C ILE A 36 -1.18 4.20 -18.58
N ALA A 37 -1.98 4.92 -19.37
CA ALA A 37 -1.67 5.19 -20.77
C ALA A 37 -1.11 6.60 -20.96
N ARG A 38 -0.07 6.71 -21.78
CA ARG A 38 0.57 7.98 -22.15
C ARG A 38 1.04 7.96 -23.60
N VAL A 39 1.08 9.12 -24.24
CA VAL A 39 1.65 9.29 -25.58
C VAL A 39 3.07 9.82 -25.44
N ARG A 40 4.04 9.10 -25.98
CA ARG A 40 5.45 9.48 -26.02
C ARG A 40 6.02 9.19 -27.40
N ASP A 41 6.66 10.18 -28.01
CA ASP A 41 7.25 10.07 -29.35
C ASP A 41 6.26 9.56 -30.41
N GLY A 42 5.00 10.04 -30.33
CA GLY A 42 3.91 9.63 -31.23
C GLY A 42 3.39 8.20 -31.02
N ARG A 43 3.82 7.50 -29.97
CA ARG A 43 3.41 6.13 -29.65
C ARG A 43 2.72 6.04 -28.29
N TYR A 44 1.78 5.11 -28.16
CA TYR A 44 1.18 4.77 -26.87
C TYR A 44 2.15 3.91 -26.04
N GLN A 45 2.41 4.34 -24.81
CA GLN A 45 3.05 3.56 -23.75
C GLN A 45 2.00 3.26 -22.69
N LEU A 46 1.97 2.01 -22.22
CA LEU A 46 1.07 1.56 -21.17
C LEU A 46 1.86 0.89 -20.06
N ASP A 47 1.67 1.35 -18.83
CA ASP A 47 2.04 0.59 -17.64
C ASP A 47 0.79 -0.16 -17.18
N LEU A 48 0.91 -1.47 -16.99
CA LEU A 48 -0.19 -2.32 -16.58
C LEU A 48 0.05 -2.77 -15.15
N VAL A 49 -0.71 -2.17 -14.23
CA VAL A 49 -0.63 -2.50 -12.80
C VAL A 49 -1.51 -3.71 -12.55
N LEU A 50 -0.92 -4.85 -12.20
CA LEU A 50 -1.67 -6.06 -11.87
C LEU A 50 -2.40 -5.86 -10.54
N ARG A 51 -3.67 -6.30 -10.50
CA ARG A 51 -4.51 -6.26 -9.31
C ARG A 51 -5.21 -7.60 -9.12
N ASN A 52 -5.39 -7.96 -7.86
CA ASN A 52 -6.22 -9.07 -7.44
C ASN A 52 -7.01 -8.62 -6.19
N ASN A 53 -8.32 -8.81 -6.20
CA ASN A 53 -9.22 -8.35 -5.14
C ASN A 53 -9.62 -9.48 -4.16
N ILE A 54 -8.89 -10.60 -4.14
CA ILE A 54 -9.18 -11.71 -3.24
C ILE A 54 -9.13 -11.23 -1.79
N THR A 55 -10.08 -11.72 -0.99
CA THR A 55 -10.18 -11.43 0.44
C THR A 55 -10.03 -12.71 1.24
N THR A 56 -9.68 -12.56 2.52
CA THR A 56 -9.71 -13.65 3.50
C THR A 56 -10.36 -13.15 4.78
N PRO A 57 -10.76 -14.02 5.72
CA PRO A 57 -11.23 -13.57 7.03
C PRO A 57 -10.21 -12.68 7.77
N GLU A 58 -8.91 -12.92 7.56
CA GLU A 58 -7.82 -12.10 8.10
C GLU A 58 -7.67 -10.76 7.37
N HIS A 59 -7.91 -10.73 6.05
CA HIS A 59 -7.80 -9.56 5.20
C HIS A 59 -9.13 -9.27 4.48
N PRO A 60 -10.15 -8.77 5.22
CA PRO A 60 -11.50 -8.56 4.67
C PRO A 60 -11.56 -7.41 3.65
N LEU A 61 -10.56 -6.53 3.61
CA LEU A 61 -10.44 -5.46 2.61
C LEU A 61 -9.62 -5.86 1.38
N GLY A 62 -9.07 -7.07 1.36
CA GLY A 62 -8.23 -7.59 0.29
C GLY A 62 -6.86 -8.03 0.80
N VAL A 63 -6.35 -9.15 0.27
CA VAL A 63 -5.00 -9.64 0.55
C VAL A 63 -3.94 -8.67 0.01
N TYR A 64 -4.21 -8.08 -1.15
CA TYR A 64 -3.36 -7.10 -1.82
C TYR A 64 -3.88 -5.67 -1.61
N HIS A 65 -4.09 -5.32 -0.33
CA HIS A 65 -4.54 -4.02 0.16
C HIS A 65 -3.75 -3.68 1.42
N PRO A 66 -3.54 -2.40 1.81
CA PRO A 66 -2.98 -2.07 3.12
C PRO A 66 -3.63 -2.86 4.25
N HIS A 67 -2.83 -3.52 5.09
CA HIS A 67 -3.37 -4.33 6.18
C HIS A 67 -3.77 -3.49 7.39
N ALA A 68 -4.59 -4.07 8.27
CA ALA A 68 -5.24 -3.37 9.39
C ALA A 68 -4.28 -2.55 10.27
N LYS A 69 -3.07 -3.08 10.49
CA LYS A 69 -2.03 -2.40 11.28
C LYS A 69 -1.59 -1.04 10.71
N LEU A 70 -1.78 -0.78 9.42
CA LEU A 70 -1.34 0.45 8.73
C LEU A 70 -2.48 1.44 8.49
N HIS A 71 -3.73 1.05 8.79
CA HIS A 71 -4.93 1.86 8.48
C HIS A 71 -4.99 3.19 9.21
N HIS A 72 -4.22 3.36 10.29
CA HIS A 72 -4.09 4.65 10.96
C HIS A 72 -3.53 5.73 10.01
N ILE A 73 -2.53 5.38 9.18
CA ILE A 73 -1.99 6.26 8.12
C ILE A 73 -2.82 6.17 6.84
N LYS A 74 -2.99 4.96 6.29
CA LYS A 74 -3.62 4.77 4.97
C LYS A 74 -4.52 3.55 4.98
N LYS A 75 -5.83 3.78 4.83
CA LYS A 75 -6.85 2.73 4.76
C LYS A 75 -7.44 2.58 3.36
N GLU A 76 -7.45 3.65 2.57
CA GLU A 76 -8.05 3.66 1.24
C GLU A 76 -7.16 2.90 0.25
N ASN A 77 -7.76 2.49 -0.87
CA ASN A 77 -7.06 1.76 -1.93
C ASN A 77 -5.86 2.54 -2.48
N ILE A 78 -4.88 1.79 -2.98
CA ILE A 78 -3.72 2.34 -3.70
C ILE A 78 -4.17 2.79 -5.09
N GLY A 79 -4.03 4.09 -5.34
CA GLY A 79 -4.43 4.73 -6.58
C GLY A 79 -3.29 4.83 -7.59
N LEU A 80 -3.57 5.52 -8.70
CA LEU A 80 -2.62 5.72 -9.80
C LEU A 80 -1.33 6.41 -9.35
N ILE A 81 -1.46 7.43 -8.49
CA ILE A 81 -0.34 8.26 -8.04
C ILE A 81 0.60 7.41 -7.17
N GLU A 82 0.03 6.57 -6.31
CA GLU A 82 0.78 5.68 -5.45
C GLU A 82 1.54 4.59 -6.21
N VAL A 83 0.91 4.02 -7.24
CA VAL A 83 1.59 3.04 -8.09
C VAL A 83 2.75 3.68 -8.87
N MET A 84 2.68 4.98 -9.15
CA MET A 84 3.78 5.73 -9.77
C MET A 84 4.90 6.10 -8.79
N GLY A 85 4.85 5.64 -7.53
CA GLY A 85 5.89 5.87 -6.52
C GLY A 85 5.77 7.20 -5.78
N LEU A 86 4.64 7.88 -5.90
CA LEU A 86 4.30 9.05 -5.09
C LEU A 86 3.40 8.64 -3.92
N ALA A 87 3.12 9.54 -2.98
CA ALA A 87 2.22 9.27 -1.87
C ALA A 87 1.16 10.37 -1.78
N VAL A 88 -0.12 9.99 -1.80
CA VAL A 88 -1.23 10.89 -1.47
C VAL A 88 -1.76 10.49 -0.11
N LEU A 89 -1.45 11.33 0.88
CA LEU A 89 -1.91 11.13 2.23
C LEU A 89 -3.37 11.60 2.38
N PRO A 90 -4.19 10.95 3.22
CA PRO A 90 -5.54 11.41 3.53
C PRO A 90 -5.50 12.86 4.06
N SER A 91 -6.45 13.70 3.63
CA SER A 91 -6.50 15.11 4.05
C SER A 91 -6.53 15.28 5.57
N ARG A 92 -7.21 14.37 6.28
CA ARG A 92 -7.26 14.30 7.75
C ARG A 92 -5.86 14.15 8.39
N LEU A 93 -4.96 13.42 7.73
CA LEU A 93 -3.70 12.99 8.34
C LEU A 93 -2.79 14.19 8.62
N LYS A 94 -2.89 15.25 7.83
CA LYS A 94 -2.10 16.46 8.05
C LYS A 94 -2.36 17.08 9.42
N GLN A 95 -3.62 17.21 9.81
CA GLN A 95 -3.97 17.76 11.12
C GLN A 95 -3.61 16.77 12.23
N GLU A 96 -3.90 15.48 12.02
CA GLU A 96 -3.58 14.42 12.98
C GLU A 96 -2.07 14.37 13.30
N LEU A 97 -1.19 14.53 12.31
CA LEU A 97 0.26 14.56 12.51
C LEU A 97 0.75 15.83 13.21
N PHE A 98 0.09 16.97 12.98
CA PHE A 98 0.40 18.21 13.69
C PHE A 98 0.07 18.07 15.18
N ASP A 99 -1.15 17.62 15.50
CA ASP A 99 -1.58 17.44 16.87
C ASP A 99 -0.77 16.33 17.58
N LEU A 100 -0.40 15.27 16.85
CA LEU A 100 0.45 14.20 17.38
C LEU A 100 1.86 14.70 17.69
N ALA A 101 2.41 15.63 16.89
CA ALA A 101 3.71 16.22 17.17
C ALA A 101 3.73 16.91 18.55
N ASP A 102 2.69 17.68 18.86
CA ASP A 102 2.56 18.33 20.17
C ASP A 102 2.51 17.31 21.31
N MET A 103 1.75 16.22 21.14
CA MET A 103 1.66 15.14 22.15
C MET A 103 3.01 14.45 22.37
N LEU A 104 3.75 14.19 21.30
CA LEU A 104 5.07 13.53 21.34
C LEU A 104 6.11 14.41 22.03
N VAL A 105 6.16 15.71 21.70
CA VAL A 105 7.10 16.67 22.30
C VAL A 105 6.81 16.85 23.79
N ALA A 106 5.53 16.98 24.15
CA ALA A 106 5.11 17.11 25.54
C ALA A 106 5.18 15.78 26.33
N ARG A 107 5.52 14.67 25.67
CA ARG A 107 5.58 13.31 26.25
C ARG A 107 4.29 12.92 26.98
N VAL A 108 3.15 13.32 26.40
CA VAL A 108 1.84 12.97 26.93
C VAL A 108 1.68 11.44 26.84
N PRO A 109 1.19 10.76 27.90
CA PRO A 109 0.88 9.35 27.83
C PRO A 109 -0.18 9.06 26.76
N ALA A 110 0.00 7.99 26.00
CA ALA A 110 -0.85 7.57 24.88
C ALA A 110 -2.35 7.47 25.26
N GLU A 111 -2.63 7.03 26.50
CA GLU A 111 -3.98 6.88 27.04
C GLU A 111 -4.71 8.21 27.21
N GLN A 112 -3.96 9.33 27.23
CA GLN A 112 -4.49 10.69 27.38
C GLN A 112 -4.61 11.42 26.03
N TYR A 113 -4.29 10.76 24.91
CA TYR A 113 -4.44 11.37 23.60
C TYR A 113 -5.91 11.67 23.29
N PRO A 114 -6.20 12.76 22.57
CA PRO A 114 -7.53 13.00 22.02
C PRO A 114 -8.03 11.81 21.20
N GLU A 115 -9.34 11.61 21.17
CA GLU A 115 -9.98 10.48 20.45
C GLU A 115 -9.50 10.36 18.99
N ALA A 116 -9.34 11.49 18.30
CA ALA A 116 -8.85 11.53 16.91
C ALA A 116 -7.45 10.93 16.73
N LEU A 117 -6.61 10.97 17.77
CA LEU A 117 -5.23 10.48 17.75
C LEU A 117 -5.08 9.07 18.35
N GLN A 118 -6.13 8.50 18.95
CA GLN A 118 -6.04 7.20 19.62
C GLN A 118 -5.60 6.07 18.66
N LYS A 119 -5.99 6.13 17.39
CA LYS A 119 -5.53 5.19 16.35
C LYS A 119 -4.02 5.25 16.07
N HIS A 120 -3.34 6.32 16.48
CA HIS A 120 -1.89 6.52 16.35
C HIS A 120 -1.13 6.17 17.62
N ALA A 121 -1.81 5.89 18.73
CA ALA A 121 -1.21 5.80 20.06
C ALA A 121 -0.10 4.74 20.16
N ALA A 122 -0.34 3.53 19.64
CA ALA A 122 0.67 2.46 19.62
C ALA A 122 1.89 2.86 18.77
N TRP A 123 1.65 3.39 17.58
CA TRP A 123 2.71 3.87 16.69
C TRP A 123 3.51 5.03 17.30
N ALA A 124 2.85 5.94 18.02
CA ALA A 124 3.49 7.03 18.74
C ALA A 124 4.44 6.53 19.85
N GLN A 125 4.04 5.49 20.59
CA GLN A 125 4.90 4.85 21.57
C GLN A 125 6.14 4.20 20.93
N GLU A 126 5.96 3.53 19.79
CA GLU A 126 7.07 2.97 19.00
C GLU A 126 8.03 4.06 18.52
N ILE A 127 7.51 5.19 18.03
CA ILE A 127 8.32 6.35 17.62
C ILE A 127 9.15 6.85 18.80
N LEU A 128 8.55 7.08 19.98
CA LEU A 128 9.28 7.56 21.16
C LEU A 128 10.34 6.57 21.64
N ALA A 129 10.11 5.27 21.45
CA ALA A 129 11.09 4.23 21.80
C ALA A 129 12.28 4.21 20.83
N ARG A 130 12.04 4.44 19.52
CA ARG A 130 13.11 4.52 18.51
C ARG A 130 13.85 5.85 18.50
N HIS A 131 13.15 6.93 18.88
CA HIS A 131 13.64 8.31 18.87
C HIS A 131 13.54 8.95 20.27
N PRO A 132 14.31 8.47 21.27
CA PRO A 132 14.31 9.06 22.60
C PRO A 132 14.72 10.54 22.58
N GLU A 133 15.51 10.98 21.60
CA GLU A 133 15.98 12.34 21.37
C GLU A 133 14.93 13.32 20.82
N LEU A 134 13.73 12.83 20.46
CA LEU A 134 12.66 13.62 19.85
C LEU A 134 12.33 14.86 20.70
N ASN A 135 12.32 16.02 20.04
CA ASN A 135 12.00 17.33 20.61
C ASN A 135 11.28 18.22 19.57
N SER A 136 10.96 19.46 19.94
CA SER A 136 10.22 20.41 19.08
C SER A 136 10.86 20.66 17.72
N ASP A 137 12.19 20.58 17.63
CA ASP A 137 12.94 20.94 16.42
C ASP A 137 13.02 19.74 15.47
N SER A 138 12.97 18.51 16.00
CA SER A 138 13.12 17.27 15.22
C SER A 138 11.80 16.54 14.92
N VAL A 139 10.75 16.76 15.73
CA VAL A 139 9.52 15.95 15.69
C VAL A 139 8.86 15.89 14.31
N HIS A 140 8.80 17.00 13.58
CA HIS A 140 8.14 17.02 12.27
C HIS A 140 8.92 16.24 11.21
N LEU A 141 10.25 16.28 11.23
CA LEU A 141 11.09 15.51 10.32
C LEU A 141 11.03 14.02 10.64
N ILE A 142 11.05 13.67 11.93
CA ILE A 142 10.91 12.28 12.38
C ILE A 142 9.54 11.75 11.95
N LEU A 143 8.45 12.46 12.24
CA LEU A 143 7.11 12.06 11.82
C LEU A 143 6.98 11.92 10.30
N GLN A 144 7.63 12.80 9.53
CA GLN A 144 7.63 12.69 8.07
C GLN A 144 8.32 11.39 7.59
N ASP A 145 9.49 11.07 8.14
CA ASP A 145 10.20 9.83 7.80
C ASP A 145 9.39 8.59 8.22
N GLU A 146 8.85 8.62 9.43
CA GLU A 146 8.02 7.55 10.00
C GLU A 146 6.76 7.28 9.17
N VAL A 147 6.09 8.33 8.70
CA VAL A 147 4.97 8.20 7.75
C VAL A 147 5.44 7.56 6.45
N GLY A 148 6.61 7.93 5.95
CA GLY A 148 7.23 7.33 4.77
C GLY A 148 7.48 5.82 4.95
N GLN A 149 8.00 5.40 6.10
CA GLN A 149 8.24 4.00 6.42
C GLN A 149 6.94 3.18 6.51
N VAL A 150 5.89 3.74 7.12
CA VAL A 150 4.56 3.12 7.15
C VAL A 150 3.98 3.03 5.74
N PHE A 151 4.13 4.07 4.92
CA PHE A 151 3.62 4.08 3.56
C PHE A 151 4.35 3.08 2.63
N ALA A 152 5.66 2.88 2.81
CA ALA A 152 6.40 1.84 2.11
C ALA A 152 5.83 0.44 2.40
N GLN A 153 5.43 0.17 3.65
CA GLN A 153 4.76 -1.08 4.03
C GLN A 153 3.37 -1.18 3.39
N VAL A 154 2.62 -0.08 3.33
CA VAL A 154 1.31 -0.02 2.65
C VAL A 154 1.43 -0.43 1.18
N LEU A 155 2.45 0.06 0.47
CA LEU A 155 2.73 -0.34 -0.91
C LEU A 155 3.16 -1.81 -1.01
N ALA A 156 3.94 -2.30 -0.04
CA ALA A 156 4.37 -3.69 0.01
C ALA A 156 3.19 -4.66 0.24
N ASP A 157 2.24 -4.30 1.11
CA ASP A 157 1.00 -5.06 1.34
C ASP A 157 0.17 -5.13 0.05
N ALA A 158 0.00 -3.98 -0.64
CA ALA A 158 -0.79 -3.88 -1.86
C ALA A 158 -0.15 -4.52 -3.11
N GLY A 159 1.14 -4.81 -3.09
CA GLY A 159 1.83 -5.47 -4.21
C GLY A 159 1.39 -6.92 -4.37
N VAL A 160 0.91 -7.29 -5.56
CA VAL A 160 0.53 -8.67 -5.92
C VAL A 160 1.72 -9.62 -5.81
N TYR A 161 2.85 -9.25 -6.44
CA TYR A 161 4.11 -9.95 -6.27
C TYR A 161 5.01 -9.18 -5.30
N LYS A 162 5.51 -9.87 -4.27
CA LYS A 162 6.41 -9.27 -3.29
C LYS A 162 7.80 -9.07 -3.88
N LEU A 163 8.56 -8.10 -3.33
CA LEU A 163 9.90 -7.76 -3.80
C LEU A 163 10.99 -8.72 -3.27
N ASP A 164 10.65 -9.99 -3.13
CA ASP A 164 11.51 -11.08 -2.70
C ASP A 164 11.73 -12.10 -3.83
N GLU A 165 12.47 -13.17 -3.55
CA GLU A 165 12.79 -14.22 -4.54
C GLU A 165 11.53 -14.94 -5.03
N ALA A 166 10.59 -15.24 -4.12
CA ALA A 166 9.36 -15.96 -4.43
C ALA A 166 8.42 -15.12 -5.33
N GLY A 167 8.26 -13.84 -5.01
CA GLY A 167 7.45 -12.90 -5.78
C GLY A 167 8.04 -12.64 -7.17
N ARG A 168 9.37 -12.51 -7.29
CA ARG A 168 10.04 -12.41 -8.61
C ARG A 168 9.84 -13.67 -9.43
N ALA A 169 9.98 -14.85 -8.83
CA ALA A 169 9.73 -16.12 -9.50
C ALA A 169 8.28 -16.24 -9.96
N GLY A 170 7.31 -15.83 -9.14
CA GLY A 170 5.88 -15.79 -9.51
C GLY A 170 5.60 -14.85 -10.67
N PHE A 171 6.18 -13.65 -10.64
CA PHE A 171 6.02 -12.70 -11.74
C PHE A 171 6.58 -13.27 -13.06
N VAL A 172 7.73 -13.94 -13.02
CA VAL A 172 8.29 -14.63 -14.21
C VAL A 172 7.36 -15.74 -14.70
N ARG A 173 6.78 -16.56 -13.81
CA ARG A 173 5.80 -17.59 -14.20
C ARG A 173 4.60 -16.98 -14.95
N PHE A 174 4.09 -15.84 -14.47
CA PHE A 174 3.01 -15.14 -15.18
C PHE A 174 3.46 -14.66 -16.56
N LEU A 175 4.63 -14.02 -16.67
CA LEU A 175 5.14 -13.55 -17.97
C LEU A 175 5.32 -14.70 -18.98
N GLU A 176 5.77 -15.87 -18.52
CA GLU A 176 5.87 -17.08 -19.35
C GLU A 176 4.50 -17.57 -19.85
N SER A 177 3.43 -17.41 -19.07
CA SER A 177 2.07 -17.79 -19.50
C SER A 177 1.46 -16.85 -20.55
N VAL A 178 2.03 -15.66 -20.76
CA VAL A 178 1.53 -14.66 -21.73
C VAL A 178 2.18 -14.84 -23.12
N LYS A 179 3.15 -15.76 -23.27
CA LYS A 179 3.86 -15.98 -24.54
C LYS A 179 2.94 -16.39 -25.67
#